data_AF-A0AAW0YD90-F1
#
_entry.id   AF-A0AAW0YD90-F1
#
_cell.length_a   1.000
_cell.length_b   1.000
_cell.length_c   1.000
_cell.angle_alpha   90.00
_cell.angle_beta   90.00
_cell.angle_gamma   90.00
#
_symmetry.space_group_name_H-M   'P 1'
#
loop_
_entity.id
_entity.type
_entity.pdbx_description
1 polymer ?
#
loop_
_entity_poly.entity_id
_entity_poly.type
_entity_poly.pdbx_seq_one_letter_code
_entity_poly.pdbx_strand_id
1 'polypeptide(L)'
;MSNGETLINTTSLFQQQDPSLDKRFFRKAFPRTAYDVKMIPYYRRRTRNFAPERITLITWITVDRFPRLASLAKRDIGPISVVVYTPADDRKAATELHQLDQLLLAQPLVAALADIHLVTGTQMIMHNMWRNIARAFATTDWVMLWDADFEPCTDYQAGFERFRAVTGEKEWVNRLDRGKAALVMPVFEWVKSMGTNGLCPRDKEELAEQYRLLSIDAFESDNPKLSHATNYAHFVQSDKPYEVVDFEFLYEVYAIFRQDMDVWGDERFVGLGFERAAFTASMWLSDMELYVLPDQWAVHEPHPAAAIARKTSVDNLLAWNTFRTDLCHSTANSLSILGQLHLDAGRRVLMACQNLDLAGLKPDLKRLLMMSNVNHYRIENSQV
;
A
#
# COMPACT_ATOMS: atom_id res chain seq x y z
N MET A 1 0.07 -14.85 -47.14
CA MET A 1 -0.29 -13.84 -46.14
C MET A 1 0.55 -14.12 -44.90
N SER A 2 1.71 -13.47 -44.78
CA SER A 2 2.57 -13.63 -43.61
C SER A 2 1.95 -12.88 -42.44
N ASN A 3 1.63 -13.59 -41.35
CA ASN A 3 1.39 -12.96 -40.06
C ASN A 3 2.69 -12.26 -39.65
N GLY A 4 2.80 -10.97 -39.99
CA GLY A 4 3.91 -10.13 -39.56
C GLY A 4 3.80 -9.92 -38.06
N GLU A 5 4.45 -10.77 -37.29
CA GLU A 5 4.61 -10.56 -35.85
C GLU A 5 5.37 -9.26 -35.66
N THR A 6 4.66 -8.24 -35.20
CA THR A 6 5.29 -6.97 -34.86
C THR A 6 6.07 -7.21 -33.57
N LEU A 7 7.37 -7.44 -33.69
CA LEU A 7 8.26 -7.53 -32.55
C LEU A 7 8.47 -6.11 -32.00
N ILE A 8 8.12 -5.91 -30.73
CA ILE A 8 8.50 -4.71 -29.99
C ILE A 8 9.82 -5.02 -29.30
N ASN A 9 10.87 -4.26 -29.62
CA ASN A 9 12.13 -4.35 -28.90
C ASN A 9 11.94 -3.69 -27.52
N THR A 10 11.76 -4.49 -26.48
CA THR A 10 11.51 -4.02 -25.09
C THR A 10 12.66 -3.19 -24.56
N THR A 11 13.90 -3.57 -24.90
CA THR A 11 15.09 -2.81 -24.52
C THR A 11 15.03 -1.39 -25.10
N SER A 12 14.68 -1.25 -26.38
CA SER A 12 14.48 0.04 -27.03
C SER A 12 13.31 0.81 -26.43
N LEU A 13 12.18 0.13 -26.18
CA LEU A 13 10.99 0.73 -25.56
C LEU A 13 11.32 1.37 -24.20
N PHE A 14 11.99 0.63 -23.29
CA PHE A 14 12.38 1.15 -21.98
C PHE A 14 13.63 2.06 -22.02
N GLN A 15 14.28 2.19 -23.18
CA GLN A 15 15.28 3.24 -23.43
C GLN A 15 14.64 4.54 -23.94
N GLN A 16 13.41 4.50 -24.46
CA GLN A 16 12.66 5.70 -24.80
C GLN A 16 12.35 6.46 -23.50
N GLN A 17 12.89 7.66 -23.40
CA GLN A 17 12.76 8.49 -22.21
C GLN A 17 11.90 9.69 -22.51
N ASP A 18 11.00 9.99 -21.58
CA ASP A 18 10.31 11.27 -21.56
C ASP A 18 11.37 12.39 -21.34
N PRO A 19 11.58 13.28 -22.32
CA PRO A 19 12.57 14.34 -22.21
C PRO A 19 12.23 15.37 -21.12
N SER A 20 10.99 15.38 -20.61
CA SER A 20 10.55 16.26 -19.52
C SER A 20 11.02 15.82 -18.12
N LEU A 21 11.50 14.57 -17.97
CA LEU A 21 11.98 14.04 -16.69
C LEU A 21 13.52 14.10 -16.61
N ASP A 22 14.08 14.76 -15.58
CA ASP A 22 15.55 14.79 -15.38
C ASP A 22 16.06 13.37 -15.06
N LYS A 23 16.82 12.83 -16.01
CA LYS A 23 17.43 11.49 -15.96
C LYS A 23 18.27 11.26 -14.70
N ARG A 24 18.95 12.30 -14.19
CA ARG A 24 19.79 12.19 -13.00
C ARG A 24 18.95 12.08 -11.74
N PHE A 25 17.92 12.91 -11.63
CA PHE A 25 16.98 12.87 -10.51
C PHE A 25 16.25 11.52 -10.48
N PHE A 26 15.75 11.07 -11.63
CA PHE A 26 15.06 9.81 -11.74
C PHE A 26 15.93 8.59 -11.38
N ARG A 27 17.18 8.55 -11.86
CA ARG A 27 18.15 7.51 -11.48
C ARG A 27 18.54 7.55 -10.00
N LYS A 28 18.42 8.70 -9.35
CA LYS A 28 18.67 8.84 -7.91
C LYS A 28 17.45 8.42 -7.08
N ALA A 29 16.25 8.77 -7.54
CA ALA A 29 14.99 8.43 -6.89
C ALA A 29 14.67 6.93 -6.99
N PHE A 30 14.98 6.32 -8.14
CA PHE A 30 14.85 4.88 -8.39
C PHE A 30 16.24 4.33 -8.73
N PRO A 31 17.11 4.13 -7.72
CA PRO A 31 18.44 3.60 -7.95
C PRO A 31 18.35 2.21 -8.59
N ARG A 32 19.40 1.80 -9.31
CA ARG A 32 19.47 0.43 -9.85
C ARG A 32 19.32 -0.56 -8.70
N THR A 33 18.18 -1.24 -8.67
CA THR A 33 17.99 -2.39 -7.80
C THR A 33 18.83 -3.56 -8.34
N ALA A 34 18.99 -4.61 -7.53
CA ALA A 34 19.57 -5.86 -8.00
C ALA A 34 18.75 -6.53 -9.14
N TYR A 35 17.58 -5.96 -9.46
CA TYR A 35 16.57 -6.56 -10.34
C TYR A 35 16.41 -5.84 -11.69
N ASP A 36 17.37 -5.00 -12.09
CA ASP A 36 17.36 -4.25 -13.37
C ASP A 36 16.01 -3.58 -13.68
N VAL A 37 15.40 -2.94 -12.67
CA VAL A 37 14.10 -2.30 -12.80
C VAL A 37 14.17 -1.15 -13.80
N LYS A 38 13.26 -1.18 -14.77
CA LYS A 38 13.03 -0.10 -15.74
C LYS A 38 11.55 0.24 -15.75
N MET A 39 11.24 1.50 -16.06
CA MET A 39 9.86 1.94 -16.14
C MET A 39 9.67 3.04 -17.18
N ILE A 40 8.44 3.13 -17.67
CA ILE A 40 7.94 4.22 -18.51
C ILE A 40 6.72 4.79 -17.79
N PRO A 41 6.88 5.89 -17.04
CA PRO A 41 5.75 6.53 -16.40
C PRO A 41 4.82 7.12 -17.45
N TYR A 42 3.51 7.13 -17.19
CA TYR A 42 2.51 7.74 -18.06
C TYR A 42 2.56 7.24 -19.51
N TYR A 43 2.85 5.94 -19.71
CA TYR A 43 2.78 5.29 -21.01
C TYR A 43 1.43 5.52 -21.69
N ARG A 44 0.37 5.55 -20.88
CA ARG A 44 -0.91 6.18 -21.23
C ARG A 44 -1.33 7.08 -20.07
N ARG A 45 -1.65 8.32 -20.37
CA ARG A 45 -2.27 9.24 -19.41
C ARG A 45 -3.78 9.08 -19.47
N ARG A 46 -4.42 9.19 -18.32
CA ARG A 46 -5.87 9.28 -18.26
C ARG A 46 -6.37 10.52 -19.00
N THR A 47 -7.58 10.44 -19.56
CA THR A 47 -8.17 11.59 -20.28
C THR A 47 -9.01 12.50 -19.40
N ARG A 48 -9.48 12.03 -18.23
CA ARG A 48 -10.27 12.82 -17.28
C ARG A 48 -9.37 13.53 -16.28
N ASN A 49 -9.64 14.81 -16.05
CA ASN A 49 -8.99 15.59 -15.01
C ASN A 49 -9.72 15.41 -13.67
N PHE A 50 -8.96 15.44 -12.58
CA PHE A 50 -9.48 15.34 -11.23
C PHE A 50 -8.91 16.48 -10.38
N ALA A 51 -9.70 16.95 -9.42
CA ALA A 51 -9.23 17.91 -8.44
C ALA A 51 -8.13 17.27 -7.57
N PRO A 52 -7.13 18.05 -7.12
CA PRO A 52 -6.05 17.54 -6.26
C PRO A 52 -6.56 16.81 -5.02
N GLU A 53 -7.68 17.23 -4.44
CA GLU A 53 -8.22 16.70 -3.19
C GLU A 53 -8.87 15.31 -3.34
N ARG A 54 -9.01 14.79 -4.56
CA ARG A 54 -9.52 13.44 -4.81
C ARG A 54 -8.52 12.37 -4.38
N ILE A 55 -9.00 11.16 -4.11
CA ILE A 55 -8.15 10.00 -3.82
C ILE A 55 -7.80 9.30 -5.13
N THR A 56 -6.51 9.12 -5.42
CA THR A 56 -6.05 8.22 -6.47
C THR A 56 -5.86 6.82 -5.92
N LEU A 57 -6.55 5.84 -6.49
CA LEU A 57 -6.31 4.43 -6.19
C LEU A 57 -4.97 4.01 -6.82
N ILE A 58 -4.00 3.61 -5.99
CA ILE A 58 -2.69 3.14 -6.46
C ILE A 58 -2.67 1.61 -6.46
N THR A 59 -2.29 1.01 -7.58
CA THR A 59 -2.24 -0.46 -7.69
C THR A 59 -1.23 -0.90 -8.76
N TRP A 60 -1.02 -2.21 -8.87
CA TRP A 60 -0.24 -2.78 -9.96
C TRP A 60 -0.85 -4.10 -10.41
N ILE A 61 -0.65 -4.44 -11.68
CA ILE A 61 -1.24 -5.61 -12.31
C ILE A 61 -0.33 -6.24 -13.35
N THR A 62 -0.61 -7.50 -13.65
CA THR A 62 -0.22 -8.21 -14.86
C THR A 62 -1.39 -8.27 -15.84
N VAL A 63 -1.14 -8.69 -17.08
CA VAL A 63 -2.16 -8.72 -18.14
C VAL A 63 -3.38 -9.59 -17.81
N ASP A 64 -3.20 -10.69 -17.07
CA ASP A 64 -4.33 -11.54 -16.65
C ASP A 64 -5.33 -10.82 -15.72
N ARG A 65 -4.92 -9.68 -15.12
CA ARG A 65 -5.77 -8.85 -14.26
C ARG A 65 -6.41 -7.66 -14.97
N PHE A 66 -6.31 -7.54 -16.29
CA PHE A 66 -7.04 -6.51 -17.05
C PHE A 66 -8.56 -6.50 -16.82
N PRO A 67 -9.25 -7.66 -16.68
CA PRO A 67 -10.66 -7.66 -16.30
C PRO A 67 -10.93 -7.01 -14.93
N ARG A 68 -10.02 -7.16 -13.96
CA ARG A 68 -10.12 -6.50 -12.64
C ARG A 68 -9.94 -4.99 -12.76
N LEU A 69 -8.97 -4.52 -13.55
CA LEU A 69 -8.82 -3.08 -13.82
C LEU A 69 -10.06 -2.49 -14.48
N ALA A 70 -10.65 -3.20 -15.45
CA ALA A 70 -11.92 -2.80 -16.06
C ALA A 70 -13.06 -2.75 -15.03
N SER A 71 -13.14 -3.71 -14.10
CA SER A 71 -14.14 -3.73 -13.03
C SER A 71 -13.99 -2.50 -12.11
N LEU A 72 -12.76 -2.21 -11.66
CA LEU A 72 -12.46 -1.05 -10.83
C LEU A 72 -12.83 0.27 -11.54
N ALA A 73 -12.47 0.40 -12.82
CA ALA A 73 -12.81 1.58 -13.61
C ALA A 73 -14.33 1.75 -13.83
N LYS A 74 -15.08 0.65 -14.00
CA LYS A 74 -16.54 0.68 -14.18
C LYS A 74 -17.29 1.23 -12.97
N ARG A 75 -16.70 1.19 -11.77
CA ARG A 75 -17.28 1.82 -10.59
C ARG A 75 -17.25 3.35 -10.65
N ASP A 76 -16.38 3.91 -11.47
CA ASP A 76 -16.22 5.36 -11.70
C ASP A 76 -16.09 6.18 -10.39
N ILE A 77 -15.42 5.62 -9.37
CA ILE A 77 -15.25 6.28 -8.06
C ILE A 77 -14.20 7.39 -8.14
N GLY A 78 -13.09 7.17 -8.85
CA GLY A 78 -12.00 8.15 -8.89
C GLY A 78 -10.84 7.80 -9.82
N PRO A 79 -9.77 8.61 -9.79
CA PRO A 79 -8.57 8.36 -10.58
C PRO A 79 -7.86 7.08 -10.11
N ILE A 80 -7.22 6.41 -11.06
CA ILE A 80 -6.39 5.23 -10.81
C ILE A 80 -4.97 5.54 -11.30
N SER A 81 -3.96 5.23 -10.51
CA SER A 81 -2.59 5.10 -10.98
C SER A 81 -2.20 3.64 -10.91
N VAL A 82 -1.94 3.04 -12.07
CA VAL A 82 -1.71 1.61 -12.20
C VAL A 82 -0.38 1.33 -12.87
N VAL A 83 0.43 0.51 -12.21
CA VAL A 83 1.60 -0.10 -12.82
C VAL A 83 1.18 -1.38 -13.56
N VAL A 84 1.61 -1.52 -14.82
CA VAL A 84 1.44 -2.74 -15.61
C VAL A 84 2.82 -3.35 -15.84
N TYR A 85 3.03 -4.56 -15.31
CA TYR A 85 4.26 -5.29 -15.55
C TYR A 85 4.33 -5.77 -16.99
N THR A 86 5.48 -5.57 -17.64
CA THR A 86 5.80 -6.03 -18.98
C THR A 86 7.00 -6.97 -18.93
N PRO A 87 6.89 -8.21 -19.42
CA PRO A 87 7.99 -9.15 -19.49
C PRO A 87 9.18 -8.62 -20.31
N ALA A 88 10.39 -9.08 -19.98
CA ALA A 88 11.59 -8.78 -20.76
C ALA A 88 11.64 -9.52 -22.12
N ASP A 89 10.75 -10.50 -22.35
CA ASP A 89 10.63 -11.19 -23.64
C ASP A 89 9.86 -10.33 -24.64
N ASP A 90 10.52 -9.94 -25.72
CA ASP A 90 10.00 -9.01 -26.74
C ASP A 90 8.66 -9.46 -27.34
N ARG A 91 8.48 -10.76 -27.56
CA ARG A 91 7.27 -11.31 -28.20
C ARG A 91 6.10 -11.30 -27.23
N LYS A 92 6.32 -11.71 -25.98
CA LYS A 92 5.32 -11.63 -24.91
C LYS A 92 4.95 -10.19 -24.63
N ALA A 93 5.93 -9.30 -24.49
CA ALA A 93 5.69 -7.88 -24.30
C ALA A 93 4.86 -7.27 -25.44
N ALA A 94 5.16 -7.59 -26.70
CA ALA A 94 4.36 -7.11 -27.84
C ALA A 94 2.90 -7.58 -27.78
N THR A 95 2.69 -8.85 -27.39
CA THR A 95 1.35 -9.43 -27.22
C THR A 95 0.59 -8.74 -26.09
N GLU A 96 1.23 -8.57 -24.94
CA GLU A 96 0.66 -7.97 -23.74
C GLU A 96 0.33 -6.47 -23.93
N LEU A 97 1.18 -5.74 -24.63
CA LEU A 97 0.92 -4.34 -25.01
C LEU A 97 -0.23 -4.23 -26.02
N HIS A 98 -0.33 -5.16 -26.96
CA HIS A 98 -1.50 -5.22 -27.84
C HIS A 98 -2.79 -5.47 -27.06
N GLN A 99 -2.77 -6.36 -26.06
CA GLN A 99 -3.91 -6.60 -25.18
C GLN A 99 -4.27 -5.36 -24.35
N LEU A 100 -3.28 -4.57 -23.93
CA LEU A 100 -3.50 -3.30 -23.24
C LEU A 100 -4.21 -2.29 -24.16
N ASP A 101 -3.75 -2.14 -25.40
CA ASP A 101 -4.40 -1.27 -26.38
C ASP A 101 -5.85 -1.73 -26.65
N GLN A 102 -6.09 -3.04 -26.77
CA GLN A 102 -7.44 -3.59 -26.90
C GLN A 102 -8.33 -3.30 -25.67
N LEU A 103 -7.78 -3.42 -24.45
CA LEU A 103 -8.50 -3.07 -23.22
C LEU A 103 -8.94 -1.61 -23.26
N LEU A 104 -8.05 -0.68 -23.62
CA LEU A 104 -8.34 0.75 -23.65
C LEU A 104 -9.40 1.12 -24.68
N LEU A 105 -9.40 0.45 -25.83
CA LEU A 105 -10.44 0.60 -26.86
C LEU A 105 -11.78 0.03 -26.40
N ALA A 106 -11.77 -1.14 -25.76
CA ALA A 106 -12.98 -1.84 -25.34
C ALA A 106 -13.60 -1.27 -24.04
N GLN A 107 -12.81 -0.62 -23.20
CA GLN A 107 -13.21 -0.10 -21.89
C GLN A 107 -12.83 1.40 -21.77
N PRO A 108 -13.64 2.32 -22.34
CA PRO A 108 -13.34 3.75 -22.33
C PRO A 108 -13.14 4.34 -20.93
N LEU A 109 -13.78 3.77 -19.90
CA LEU A 109 -13.60 4.19 -18.51
C LEU A 109 -12.17 3.92 -18.01
N VAL A 110 -11.49 2.86 -18.47
CA VAL A 110 -10.09 2.63 -18.12
C VAL A 110 -9.23 3.77 -18.67
N ALA A 111 -9.42 4.14 -19.95
CA ALA A 111 -8.72 5.27 -20.57
C ALA A 111 -9.07 6.63 -19.93
N ALA A 112 -10.30 6.77 -19.42
CA ALA A 112 -10.73 8.00 -18.76
C ALA A 112 -10.13 8.17 -17.37
N LEU A 113 -9.93 7.09 -16.62
CA LEU A 113 -9.62 7.14 -15.19
C LEU A 113 -8.18 6.75 -14.83
N ALA A 114 -7.52 5.93 -15.64
CA ALA A 114 -6.25 5.31 -15.28
C ALA A 114 -5.03 5.97 -15.95
N ASP A 115 -4.10 6.45 -15.13
CA ASP A 115 -2.72 6.67 -15.55
C ASP A 115 -1.99 5.33 -15.51
N ILE A 116 -1.46 4.91 -16.66
CA ILE A 116 -0.80 3.61 -16.83
C ILE A 116 0.71 3.80 -16.95
N HIS A 117 1.44 3.16 -16.05
CA HIS A 117 2.90 3.14 -16.00
C HIS A 117 3.38 1.74 -16.37
N LEU A 118 4.27 1.62 -17.37
CA LEU A 118 4.88 0.32 -17.69
C LEU A 118 6.11 0.09 -16.82
N VAL A 119 6.30 -1.13 -16.36
CA VAL A 119 7.51 -1.53 -15.64
C VAL A 119 8.04 -2.86 -16.16
N THR A 120 9.34 -3.08 -16.02
CA THR A 120 9.97 -4.39 -16.27
C THR A 120 11.14 -4.58 -15.30
N GLY A 121 11.56 -5.83 -15.12
CA GLY A 121 12.68 -6.20 -14.26
C GLY A 121 13.01 -7.68 -14.36
N THR A 122 14.10 -8.11 -13.73
CA THR A 122 14.47 -9.54 -13.67
C THR A 122 13.57 -10.33 -12.73
N GLN A 123 12.87 -9.65 -11.83
CA GLN A 123 11.85 -10.21 -10.95
C GLN A 123 10.53 -9.50 -11.19
N MET A 124 9.44 -10.28 -11.30
CA MET A 124 8.11 -9.73 -11.54
C MET A 124 7.44 -9.26 -10.25
N ILE A 125 7.59 -10.03 -9.17
CA ILE A 125 6.85 -9.82 -7.92
C ILE A 125 7.66 -8.89 -7.01
N MET A 126 7.54 -7.58 -7.23
CA MET A 126 8.16 -6.52 -6.42
C MET A 126 7.08 -5.52 -5.99
N HIS A 127 6.09 -6.00 -5.24
CA HIS A 127 4.87 -5.26 -4.89
C HIS A 127 5.14 -3.82 -4.40
N ASN A 128 6.06 -3.64 -3.45
CA ASN A 128 6.33 -2.30 -2.89
C ASN A 128 7.00 -1.37 -3.90
N MET A 129 7.90 -1.86 -4.75
CA MET A 129 8.46 -1.07 -5.86
C MET A 129 7.35 -0.61 -6.81
N TRP A 130 6.44 -1.51 -7.21
CA TRP A 130 5.34 -1.18 -8.11
C TRP A 130 4.33 -0.20 -7.48
N ARG A 131 4.02 -0.37 -6.19
CA ARG A 131 3.18 0.56 -5.42
C ARG A 131 3.84 1.93 -5.27
N ASN A 132 5.15 1.97 -5.00
CA ASN A 132 5.91 3.22 -4.92
C ASN A 132 5.93 3.96 -6.26
N ILE A 133 6.10 3.25 -7.38
CA ILE A 133 6.02 3.85 -8.73
C ILE A 133 4.62 4.41 -9.00
N ALA A 134 3.56 3.63 -8.77
CA ALA A 134 2.18 4.11 -8.93
C ALA A 134 1.93 5.37 -8.06
N ARG A 135 2.35 5.34 -6.80
CA ARG A 135 2.24 6.50 -5.90
C ARG A 135 3.03 7.71 -6.38
N ALA A 136 4.27 7.53 -6.82
CA ALA A 136 5.15 8.62 -7.24
C ALA A 136 4.60 9.40 -8.44
N PHE A 137 3.77 8.75 -9.26
CA PHE A 137 3.11 9.35 -10.40
C PHE A 137 1.61 9.57 -10.22
N ALA A 138 1.08 9.36 -9.02
CA ALA A 138 -0.25 9.85 -8.67
C ALA A 138 -0.22 11.39 -8.64
N THR A 139 -1.26 12.02 -9.19
CA THR A 139 -1.35 13.48 -9.39
C THR A 139 -2.29 14.17 -8.41
N THR A 140 -2.86 13.42 -7.48
CA THR A 140 -3.74 13.93 -6.43
C THR A 140 -3.03 13.92 -5.07
N ASP A 141 -3.52 14.71 -4.14
CA ASP A 141 -3.02 14.89 -2.78
C ASP A 141 -3.18 13.66 -1.90
N TRP A 142 -4.12 12.79 -2.26
CA TRP A 142 -4.48 11.59 -1.50
C TRP A 142 -4.37 10.37 -2.39
N VAL A 143 -3.83 9.30 -1.82
CA VAL A 143 -3.77 8.00 -2.47
C VAL A 143 -4.37 6.92 -1.59
N MET A 144 -4.91 5.88 -2.22
CA MET A 144 -5.39 4.68 -1.54
C MET A 144 -4.58 3.48 -2.02
N LEU A 145 -3.86 2.83 -1.10
CA LEU A 145 -3.18 1.58 -1.39
C LEU A 145 -4.21 0.50 -1.73
N TRP A 146 -4.05 -0.17 -2.88
CA TRP A 146 -5.00 -1.17 -3.35
C TRP A 146 -4.37 -2.34 -4.08
N ASP A 147 -4.92 -3.52 -3.85
CA ASP A 147 -4.60 -4.74 -4.61
C ASP A 147 -5.76 -5.02 -5.57
N ALA A 148 -5.45 -5.36 -6.83
CA ALA A 148 -6.46 -5.43 -7.89
C ALA A 148 -7.52 -6.55 -7.70
N ASP A 149 -7.24 -7.53 -6.85
CA ASP A 149 -8.13 -8.66 -6.57
C ASP A 149 -9.22 -8.33 -5.55
N PHE A 150 -9.20 -7.13 -4.98
CA PHE A 150 -10.19 -6.66 -4.02
C PHE A 150 -11.28 -5.84 -4.72
N GLU A 151 -12.48 -5.88 -4.15
CA GLU A 151 -13.64 -5.14 -4.59
C GLU A 151 -13.99 -4.09 -3.52
N PRO A 152 -13.89 -2.78 -3.81
CA PRO A 152 -14.26 -1.75 -2.85
C PRO A 152 -15.78 -1.69 -2.78
N CYS A 153 -16.41 -2.03 -1.66
CA CYS A 153 -17.86 -2.15 -1.61
C CYS A 153 -18.59 -0.84 -1.39
N THR A 154 -17.87 0.19 -1.00
CA THR A 154 -18.37 1.53 -0.69
C THR A 154 -17.69 2.60 -1.55
N ASP A 155 -18.30 3.78 -1.61
CA ASP A 155 -17.68 4.96 -2.20
C ASP A 155 -16.71 5.60 -1.20
N TYR A 156 -15.44 5.23 -1.32
CA TYR A 156 -14.36 5.71 -0.46
C TYR A 156 -14.05 7.20 -0.61
N GLN A 157 -14.43 7.82 -1.73
CA GLN A 157 -14.29 9.26 -1.91
C GLN A 157 -15.31 9.98 -1.04
N ALA A 158 -16.57 9.56 -1.13
CA ALA A 158 -17.62 10.10 -0.28
C ALA A 158 -17.37 9.80 1.21
N GLY A 159 -16.81 8.62 1.53
CA GLY A 159 -16.38 8.28 2.88
C GLY A 159 -15.29 9.21 3.42
N PHE A 160 -14.30 9.51 2.59
CA PHE A 160 -13.24 10.45 2.92
C PHE A 160 -13.76 11.88 3.12
N GLU A 161 -14.63 12.35 2.22
CA GLU A 161 -15.27 13.67 2.32
C GLU A 161 -16.11 13.77 3.61
N ARG A 162 -16.91 12.74 3.93
CA ARG A 162 -17.67 12.67 5.18
C ARG A 162 -16.76 12.67 6.40
N PHE A 163 -15.69 11.88 6.37
CA PHE A 163 -14.70 11.86 7.46
C PHE A 163 -14.18 13.27 7.71
N ARG A 164 -13.68 13.97 6.68
CA ARG A 164 -13.15 15.33 6.82
C ARG A 164 -14.20 16.35 7.24
N ALA A 165 -15.45 16.23 6.78
CA ALA A 165 -16.53 17.15 7.16
C ALA A 165 -16.95 16.97 8.64
N VAL A 166 -17.14 15.73 9.11
CA VAL A 166 -17.54 15.43 10.49
C VAL A 166 -16.43 15.73 11.49
N THR A 167 -15.18 15.66 11.05
CA THR A 167 -14.00 15.83 11.91
C THR A 167 -13.25 17.14 11.69
N GLY A 168 -13.75 18.05 10.84
CA GLY A 168 -13.03 19.22 10.32
C GLY A 168 -12.45 20.23 11.32
N GLU A 169 -12.73 20.07 12.61
CA GLU A 169 -12.17 20.87 13.71
C GLU A 169 -11.31 20.05 14.69
N LYS A 170 -11.03 18.77 14.40
CA LYS A 170 -10.32 17.84 15.28
C LYS A 170 -8.85 17.71 14.88
N GLU A 171 -8.02 17.47 15.89
CA GLU A 171 -6.59 17.18 15.79
C GLU A 171 -6.25 16.14 14.69
N TRP A 172 -7.13 15.17 14.46
CA TRP A 172 -6.92 14.08 13.50
C TRP A 172 -6.90 14.53 12.04
N VAL A 173 -7.74 15.48 11.63
CA VAL A 173 -7.70 16.00 10.25
C VAL A 173 -6.40 16.76 10.01
N ASN A 174 -5.95 17.54 11.00
CA ASN A 174 -4.67 18.22 10.93
C ASN A 174 -3.49 17.22 10.88
N ARG A 175 -3.54 16.12 11.62
CA ARG A 175 -2.54 15.04 11.51
C ARG A 175 -2.59 14.38 10.14
N LEU A 176 -3.77 14.08 9.61
CA LEU A 176 -3.96 13.53 8.27
C LEU A 176 -3.37 14.46 7.19
N ASP A 177 -3.68 15.75 7.22
CA ASP A 177 -3.18 16.76 6.28
C ASP A 177 -1.65 16.93 6.35
N ARG A 178 -1.04 16.68 7.51
CA ARG A 178 0.42 16.69 7.72
C ARG A 178 1.11 15.35 7.40
N GLY A 179 0.38 14.36 6.88
CA GLY A 179 0.92 13.02 6.63
C GLY A 179 1.29 12.24 7.90
N LYS A 180 0.65 12.57 9.02
CA LYS A 180 0.78 11.94 10.36
C LYS A 180 -0.43 11.10 10.75
N ALA A 181 -1.36 10.89 9.83
CA ALA A 181 -2.42 9.90 9.98
C ALA A 181 -2.73 9.23 8.62
N ALA A 182 -3.32 8.04 8.68
CA ALA A 182 -3.88 7.33 7.54
C ALA A 182 -5.25 6.73 7.91
N LEU A 183 -6.13 6.61 6.92
CA LEU A 183 -7.49 6.10 7.09
C LEU A 183 -7.58 4.68 6.54
N VAL A 184 -7.74 3.71 7.44
CA VAL A 184 -7.81 2.28 7.13
C VAL A 184 -9.22 1.93 6.64
N MET A 185 -9.28 1.25 5.50
CA MET A 185 -10.46 0.56 5.01
C MET A 185 -10.35 -0.93 5.37
N PRO A 186 -11.22 -1.45 6.25
CA PRO A 186 -11.27 -2.88 6.55
C PRO A 186 -11.60 -3.72 5.33
N VAL A 187 -11.00 -4.90 5.29
CA VAL A 187 -11.14 -5.81 4.16
C VAL A 187 -11.56 -7.18 4.67
N PHE A 188 -12.61 -7.69 4.06
CA PHE A 188 -13.21 -8.97 4.41
C PHE A 188 -12.95 -10.00 3.32
N GLU A 189 -13.07 -11.27 3.66
CA GLU A 189 -12.95 -12.38 2.73
C GLU A 189 -14.13 -13.35 2.92
N TRP A 190 -14.74 -13.78 1.81
CA TRP A 190 -15.76 -14.82 1.87
C TRP A 190 -15.12 -16.16 2.20
N VAL A 191 -15.74 -16.92 3.10
CA VAL A 191 -15.26 -18.27 3.47
C VAL A 191 -15.40 -19.26 2.31
N LYS A 192 -16.34 -19.01 1.39
CA LYS A 192 -16.54 -19.78 0.16
C LYS A 192 -16.66 -18.81 -1.01
N SER A 193 -16.13 -19.18 -2.17
CA SER A 193 -16.33 -18.39 -3.39
C SER A 193 -17.83 -18.25 -3.67
N MET A 194 -18.26 -16.99 -3.80
CA MET A 194 -19.64 -16.61 -4.12
C MET A 194 -19.91 -16.62 -5.64
N GLY A 195 -18.88 -16.92 -6.45
CA GLY A 195 -18.94 -16.81 -7.90
C GLY A 195 -19.17 -15.37 -8.37
N THR A 196 -19.79 -15.21 -9.53
CA THR A 196 -19.98 -13.89 -10.18
C THR A 196 -21.09 -13.03 -9.59
N ASN A 197 -21.82 -13.51 -8.57
CA ASN A 197 -22.96 -12.80 -8.00
C ASN A 197 -22.53 -11.98 -6.78
N GLY A 198 -22.50 -10.65 -6.94
CA GLY A 198 -22.56 -9.67 -5.85
C GLY A 198 -21.59 -9.91 -4.69
N LEU A 199 -20.28 -9.73 -4.92
CA LEU A 199 -19.25 -9.85 -3.88
C LEU A 199 -19.49 -8.93 -2.67
N CYS A 200 -20.13 -7.78 -2.89
CA CYS A 200 -20.33 -6.77 -1.87
C CYS A 200 -21.67 -6.92 -1.16
N PRO A 201 -21.68 -7.04 0.19
CA PRO A 201 -22.88 -6.81 0.98
C PRO A 201 -23.52 -5.46 0.63
N ARG A 202 -24.86 -5.38 0.63
CA ARG A 202 -25.58 -4.17 0.18
C ARG A 202 -25.36 -2.99 1.13
N ASP A 203 -25.28 -3.29 2.42
CA ASP A 203 -25.12 -2.33 3.50
C ASP A 203 -24.34 -2.96 4.66
N LYS A 204 -24.07 -2.16 5.70
CA LYS A 204 -23.27 -2.57 6.83
C LYS A 204 -24.02 -3.59 7.71
N GLU A 205 -25.34 -3.50 7.75
CA GLU A 205 -26.22 -4.44 8.43
C GLU A 205 -26.10 -5.84 7.82
N GLU A 206 -26.11 -5.94 6.49
CA GLU A 206 -25.87 -7.21 5.79
C GLU A 206 -24.44 -7.71 6.03
N LEU A 207 -23.43 -6.85 5.96
CA LEU A 207 -22.04 -7.23 6.27
C LEU A 207 -21.92 -7.79 7.69
N ALA A 208 -22.51 -7.12 8.68
CA ALA A 208 -22.50 -7.55 10.08
C ALA A 208 -23.20 -8.89 10.26
N GLU A 209 -24.31 -9.12 9.56
CA GLU A 209 -25.01 -10.40 9.58
C GLU A 209 -24.18 -11.51 8.95
N GLN A 210 -23.56 -11.29 7.80
CA GLN A 210 -22.68 -12.29 7.16
C GLN A 210 -21.47 -12.62 8.03
N TYR A 211 -20.93 -11.61 8.73
CA TYR A 211 -19.82 -11.79 9.68
C TYR A 211 -20.26 -12.63 10.89
N ARG A 212 -21.43 -12.35 11.46
CA ARG A 212 -22.03 -13.12 12.55
C ARG A 212 -22.33 -14.57 12.16
N LEU A 213 -22.74 -14.79 10.91
CA LEU A 213 -22.99 -16.11 10.33
C LEU A 213 -21.71 -16.84 9.89
N LEU A 214 -20.53 -16.24 10.07
CA LEU A 214 -19.23 -16.80 9.65
C LEU A 214 -19.20 -17.15 8.16
N SER A 215 -19.98 -16.43 7.35
CA SER A 215 -19.98 -16.58 5.89
C SER A 215 -18.93 -15.69 5.26
N ILE A 216 -18.61 -14.57 5.93
CA ILE A 216 -17.50 -13.67 5.62
C ILE A 216 -16.68 -13.46 6.90
N ASP A 217 -15.37 -13.30 6.78
CA ASP A 217 -14.47 -13.04 7.92
C ASP A 217 -13.47 -11.93 7.58
N ALA A 218 -12.65 -11.52 8.54
CA ALA A 218 -11.50 -10.67 8.29
C ALA A 218 -10.61 -11.30 7.22
N PHE A 219 -10.09 -10.49 6.29
CA PHE A 219 -9.16 -10.97 5.28
C PHE A 219 -7.95 -11.66 5.93
N GLU A 220 -7.61 -12.85 5.44
CA GLU A 220 -6.54 -13.73 5.97
C GLU A 220 -6.71 -14.08 7.47
N SER A 221 -7.94 -14.41 7.90
CA SER A 221 -8.23 -14.75 9.30
C SER A 221 -7.46 -15.97 9.84
N ASP A 222 -6.96 -16.86 8.95
CA ASP A 222 -6.04 -17.96 9.30
C ASP A 222 -4.72 -17.47 9.94
N ASN A 223 -4.35 -16.21 9.74
CA ASN A 223 -3.25 -15.55 10.43
C ASN A 223 -3.77 -14.29 11.14
N PRO A 224 -4.28 -14.42 12.38
CA PRO A 224 -5.01 -13.35 13.06
C PRO A 224 -4.18 -12.08 13.24
N LYS A 225 -2.85 -12.17 13.28
CA LYS A 225 -1.96 -11.01 13.42
C LYS A 225 -2.01 -10.05 12.22
N LEU A 226 -2.44 -10.52 11.05
CA LEU A 226 -2.54 -9.69 9.84
C LEU A 226 -3.62 -8.62 9.97
N SER A 227 -4.67 -8.90 10.73
CA SER A 227 -5.92 -8.14 10.66
C SER A 227 -6.52 -7.82 12.05
N HIS A 228 -6.03 -8.44 13.13
CA HIS A 228 -6.53 -8.25 14.49
C HIS A 228 -6.62 -6.79 14.92
N ALA A 229 -5.59 -5.98 14.61
CA ALA A 229 -5.52 -4.59 15.04
C ALA A 229 -6.65 -3.70 14.47
N THR A 230 -7.30 -4.12 13.36
CA THR A 230 -8.50 -3.47 12.84
C THR A 230 -9.72 -3.64 13.76
N ASN A 231 -9.75 -4.69 14.58
CA ASN A 231 -10.88 -5.04 15.46
C ASN A 231 -12.22 -5.13 14.70
N TYR A 232 -12.37 -6.16 13.88
CA TYR A 232 -13.55 -6.37 13.03
C TYR A 232 -14.86 -6.51 13.82
N ALA A 233 -14.81 -7.08 15.02
CA ALA A 233 -15.97 -7.19 15.91
C ALA A 233 -16.47 -5.81 16.39
N HIS A 234 -15.55 -4.88 16.65
CA HIS A 234 -15.90 -3.48 16.90
C HIS A 234 -16.39 -2.82 15.61
N PHE A 235 -15.64 -2.96 14.51
CA PHE A 235 -15.96 -2.36 13.21
C PHE A 235 -17.43 -2.56 12.82
N VAL A 236 -17.94 -3.81 12.83
CA VAL A 236 -19.30 -4.10 12.37
C VAL A 236 -20.39 -3.43 13.22
N GLN A 237 -20.05 -2.92 14.40
CA GLN A 237 -20.95 -2.22 15.32
C GLN A 237 -20.70 -0.70 15.40
N SER A 238 -19.51 -0.22 15.00
CA SER A 238 -19.15 1.20 15.12
C SER A 238 -19.84 2.08 14.07
N ASP A 239 -20.25 3.27 14.45
CA ASP A 239 -20.68 4.35 13.53
C ASP A 239 -19.65 5.49 13.43
N LYS A 240 -18.57 5.41 14.21
CA LYS A 240 -17.53 6.44 14.33
C LYS A 240 -16.15 5.88 14.01
N PRO A 241 -15.27 6.69 13.40
CA PRO A 241 -13.87 6.32 13.24
C PRO A 241 -13.20 6.08 14.58
N TYR A 242 -12.30 5.10 14.63
CA TYR A 242 -11.54 4.75 15.82
C TYR A 242 -10.09 4.47 15.47
N GLU A 243 -9.19 4.77 16.41
CA GLU A 243 -7.76 4.53 16.24
C GLU A 243 -7.44 3.05 16.43
N VAL A 244 -6.54 2.52 15.62
CA VAL A 244 -5.84 1.27 15.89
C VAL A 244 -4.90 1.53 17.08
N VAL A 245 -5.01 0.75 18.15
CA VAL A 245 -4.14 0.89 19.34
C VAL A 245 -3.27 -0.33 19.62
N ASP A 246 -3.69 -1.50 19.14
CA ASP A 246 -3.04 -2.79 19.38
C ASP A 246 -2.24 -3.25 18.16
N PHE A 247 -1.25 -2.44 17.76
CA PHE A 247 -0.40 -2.74 16.61
C PHE A 247 0.47 -3.98 16.83
N GLU A 248 0.56 -4.81 15.80
CA GLU A 248 1.52 -5.90 15.67
C GLU A 248 2.27 -5.78 14.33
N PHE A 249 3.52 -6.25 14.28
CA PHE A 249 4.36 -6.12 13.08
C PHE A 249 3.77 -6.75 11.82
N LEU A 250 2.93 -7.77 11.95
CA LEU A 250 2.30 -8.42 10.80
C LEU A 250 1.02 -7.70 10.35
N TYR A 251 0.57 -6.66 11.05
CA TYR A 251 -0.64 -5.95 10.70
C TYR A 251 -0.54 -5.35 9.30
N GLU A 252 -1.58 -5.57 8.50
CA GLU A 252 -1.64 -5.21 7.09
C GLU A 252 -2.89 -4.37 6.82
N VAL A 253 -2.69 -3.19 6.23
CA VAL A 253 -3.79 -2.25 5.96
C VAL A 253 -3.94 -1.90 4.49
N TYR A 254 -5.17 -1.61 4.11
CA TYR A 254 -5.51 -0.83 2.94
C TYR A 254 -5.92 0.55 3.43
N ALA A 255 -5.14 1.56 3.09
CA ALA A 255 -5.30 2.87 3.70
C ALA A 255 -5.28 4.00 2.68
N ILE A 256 -6.05 5.05 3.00
CA ILE A 256 -5.98 6.37 2.37
C ILE A 256 -4.97 7.22 3.16
N PHE A 257 -4.02 7.83 2.47
CA PHE A 257 -2.98 8.66 3.09
C PHE A 257 -2.49 9.76 2.14
N ARG A 258 -1.77 10.74 2.69
CA ARG A 258 -1.14 11.82 1.92
C ARG A 258 -0.19 11.25 0.88
N GLN A 259 -0.34 11.64 -0.37
CA GLN A 259 0.51 11.19 -1.47
C GLN A 259 2.00 11.52 -1.20
N ASP A 260 2.28 12.62 -0.53
CA ASP A 260 3.62 13.16 -0.28
C ASP A 260 4.19 12.84 1.13
N MET A 261 3.57 11.93 1.90
CA MET A 261 4.11 11.53 3.21
C MET A 261 5.54 10.95 3.12
N ASP A 262 6.34 11.08 4.17
CA ASP A 262 7.74 10.63 4.17
C ASP A 262 7.92 9.10 4.09
N VAL A 263 6.90 8.33 4.49
CA VAL A 263 6.97 6.87 4.55
C VAL A 263 6.76 6.27 3.17
N TRP A 264 7.70 5.49 2.67
CA TRP A 264 7.58 4.70 1.43
C TRP A 264 7.59 3.20 1.71
N GLY A 265 7.07 2.38 0.79
CA GLY A 265 7.14 0.94 0.90
C GLY A 265 8.60 0.48 0.79
N ASP A 266 9.06 -0.38 1.69
CA ASP A 266 10.43 -0.91 1.62
C ASP A 266 10.54 -1.87 0.42
N GLU A 267 11.47 -1.58 -0.48
CA GLU A 267 11.61 -2.27 -1.78
C GLU A 267 12.48 -3.52 -1.70
N ARG A 268 12.98 -3.89 -0.51
CA ARG A 268 13.76 -5.12 -0.33
C ARG A 268 12.93 -6.40 -0.49
N PHE A 269 11.61 -6.29 -0.34
CA PHE A 269 10.70 -7.43 -0.42
C PHE A 269 10.45 -7.81 -1.88
N VAL A 270 10.89 -8.99 -2.27
CA VAL A 270 10.70 -9.59 -3.59
C VAL A 270 10.09 -10.97 -3.44
N GLY A 271 9.00 -11.24 -4.16
CA GLY A 271 8.14 -12.39 -3.93
C GLY A 271 6.99 -12.05 -2.97
N LEU A 272 6.36 -13.09 -2.43
CA LEU A 272 5.14 -12.97 -1.62
C LEU A 272 5.45 -12.94 -0.13
N GLY A 273 4.89 -11.96 0.57
CA GLY A 273 4.82 -11.90 2.03
C GLY A 273 5.64 -10.76 2.64
N PHE A 274 5.12 -10.25 3.76
CA PHE A 274 5.68 -9.19 4.60
C PHE A 274 5.75 -7.80 3.98
N GLU A 275 5.55 -7.63 2.67
CA GLU A 275 5.73 -6.34 2.01
C GLU A 275 4.73 -5.28 2.49
N ARG A 276 3.46 -5.66 2.68
CA ARG A 276 2.41 -4.75 3.18
C ARG A 276 2.51 -4.57 4.69
N ALA A 277 2.84 -5.63 5.43
CA ALA A 277 3.12 -5.55 6.86
C ALA A 277 4.27 -4.58 7.15
N ALA A 278 5.33 -4.63 6.33
CA ALA A 278 6.45 -3.71 6.42
C ALA A 278 6.01 -2.25 6.17
N PHE A 279 5.20 -2.00 5.15
CA PHE A 279 4.73 -0.65 4.89
C PHE A 279 3.87 -0.10 6.04
N THR A 280 2.98 -0.93 6.59
CA THR A 280 2.13 -0.59 7.75
C THR A 280 2.98 -0.34 9.00
N ALA A 281 4.01 -1.16 9.25
CA ALA A 281 4.94 -0.97 10.35
C ALA A 281 5.73 0.33 10.24
N SER A 282 6.19 0.69 9.03
CA SER A 282 6.87 1.96 8.77
C SER A 282 5.96 3.16 9.04
N MET A 283 4.68 3.09 8.65
CA MET A 283 3.69 4.12 8.99
C MET A 283 3.58 4.26 10.51
N TRP A 284 3.23 3.17 11.20
CA TRP A 284 2.96 3.17 12.64
C TRP A 284 4.14 3.70 13.47
N LEU A 285 5.36 3.24 13.16
CA LEU A 285 6.58 3.62 13.87
C LEU A 285 7.07 5.04 13.52
N SER A 286 6.62 5.64 12.42
CA SER A 286 6.89 7.06 12.08
C SER A 286 6.01 8.08 12.81
N ASP A 287 5.30 7.63 13.86
CA ASP A 287 4.26 8.39 14.57
C ASP A 287 3.03 8.70 13.69
N MET A 288 2.70 7.80 12.76
CA MET A 288 1.44 7.90 12.00
C MET A 288 0.31 7.20 12.75
N GLU A 289 -0.80 7.89 12.98
CA GLU A 289 -2.01 7.28 13.53
C GLU A 289 -2.81 6.57 12.43
N LEU A 290 -3.36 5.41 12.74
CA LEU A 290 -4.18 4.64 11.81
C LEU A 290 -5.63 4.68 12.31
N TYR A 291 -6.54 5.23 11.52
CA TYR A 291 -7.95 5.34 11.85
C TYR A 291 -8.79 4.45 10.98
N VAL A 292 -9.55 3.54 11.57
CA VAL A 292 -10.50 2.70 10.82
C VAL A 292 -11.72 3.53 10.44
N LEU A 293 -12.06 3.57 9.15
CA LEU A 293 -13.27 4.22 8.64
C LEU A 293 -14.47 3.30 8.82
N PRO A 294 -15.48 3.65 9.65
CA PRO A 294 -16.54 2.74 10.04
C PRO A 294 -17.53 2.45 8.92
N ASP A 295 -17.65 3.34 7.93
CA ASP A 295 -18.64 3.23 6.84
C ASP A 295 -18.02 2.79 5.52
N GLN A 296 -16.74 2.37 5.54
CA GLN A 296 -16.00 1.90 4.36
C GLN A 296 -15.56 0.45 4.54
N TRP A 297 -15.71 -0.38 3.50
CA TRP A 297 -15.17 -1.74 3.49
C TRP A 297 -14.91 -2.25 2.08
N ALA A 298 -14.06 -3.26 2.00
CA ALA A 298 -13.80 -4.02 0.79
C ALA A 298 -14.00 -5.51 1.01
N VAL A 299 -14.12 -6.24 -0.08
CA VAL A 299 -14.22 -7.69 -0.07
C VAL A 299 -13.22 -8.31 -1.05
N HIS A 300 -12.59 -9.39 -0.60
CA HIS A 300 -11.80 -10.30 -1.40
C HIS A 300 -12.61 -11.54 -1.78
N GLU A 301 -12.46 -12.01 -3.02
CA GLU A 301 -12.92 -13.34 -3.39
C GLU A 301 -11.81 -14.35 -3.11
N PRO A 302 -12.04 -15.40 -2.30
CA PRO A 302 -11.01 -16.38 -1.98
C PRO A 302 -10.47 -17.02 -3.25
N HIS A 303 -9.15 -17.02 -3.41
CA HIS A 303 -8.50 -17.71 -4.51
C HIS A 303 -8.61 -19.23 -4.34
N PRO A 304 -8.69 -20.01 -5.45
CA PRO A 304 -8.60 -21.47 -5.36
C PRO A 304 -7.32 -21.90 -4.62
N ALA A 305 -7.41 -22.93 -3.77
CA ALA A 305 -6.30 -23.38 -2.92
C ALA A 305 -4.97 -23.65 -3.67
N ALA A 306 -5.02 -23.95 -4.97
CA ALA A 306 -3.84 -24.13 -5.82
C ALA A 306 -3.02 -22.84 -6.07
N ALA A 307 -3.59 -21.66 -5.80
CA ALA A 307 -2.93 -20.37 -5.92
C ALA A 307 -2.20 -19.94 -4.63
N ILE A 308 -2.31 -20.70 -3.54
CA ILE A 308 -1.63 -20.40 -2.27
C ILE A 308 -0.16 -20.81 -2.39
N ALA A 309 0.65 -19.91 -2.93
CA ALA A 309 2.10 -20.03 -2.82
C ALA A 309 2.52 -19.85 -1.36
N ARG A 310 3.46 -20.69 -0.88
CA ARG A 310 4.00 -20.57 0.47
C ARG A 310 4.67 -19.20 0.63
N LYS A 311 4.15 -18.36 1.53
CA LYS A 311 4.65 -17.02 1.91
C LYS A 311 6.06 -17.02 2.56
N THR A 312 6.76 -18.15 2.56
CA THR A 312 8.00 -18.35 3.32
C THR A 312 9.10 -18.93 2.44
N SER A 313 9.79 -18.05 1.70
CA SER A 313 11.15 -18.33 1.25
C SER A 313 12.15 -17.93 2.35
N VAL A 314 13.34 -18.53 2.34
CA VAL A 314 14.43 -18.13 3.25
C VAL A 314 14.77 -16.65 3.06
N ASP A 315 14.77 -16.18 1.81
CA ASP A 315 15.07 -14.79 1.45
C ASP A 315 14.05 -13.82 2.04
N ASN A 316 12.75 -14.16 2.02
CA ASN A 316 11.70 -13.29 2.57
C ASN A 316 11.79 -13.19 4.10
N LEU A 317 12.19 -14.27 4.78
CA LEU A 317 12.42 -14.24 6.22
C LEU A 317 13.65 -13.40 6.59
N LEU A 318 14.72 -13.48 5.80
CA LEU A 318 15.90 -12.62 5.98
C LEU A 318 15.56 -11.15 5.73
N ALA A 319 14.85 -10.84 4.65
CA ALA A 319 14.35 -9.50 4.35
C ALA A 319 13.48 -8.97 5.50
N TRP A 320 12.58 -9.80 6.03
CA TRP A 320 11.71 -9.43 7.15
C TRP A 320 12.47 -9.15 8.45
N ASN A 321 13.45 -9.99 8.81
CA ASN A 321 14.25 -9.80 10.02
C ASN A 321 15.15 -8.57 9.93
N THR A 322 15.78 -8.36 8.78
CA THR A 322 16.62 -7.17 8.54
C THR A 322 15.78 -5.91 8.56
N PHE A 323 14.62 -5.91 7.89
CA PHE A 323 13.68 -4.78 7.91
C PHE A 323 13.28 -4.39 9.33
N ARG A 324 12.83 -5.35 10.15
CA ARG A 324 12.43 -5.06 11.53
C ARG A 324 13.58 -4.52 12.37
N THR A 325 14.78 -5.08 12.20
CA THR A 325 16.00 -4.61 12.88
C THR A 325 16.30 -3.15 12.49
N ASP A 326 16.34 -2.86 11.20
CA ASP A 326 16.65 -1.53 10.66
C ASP A 326 15.62 -0.49 11.07
N LEU A 327 14.33 -0.81 10.94
CA LEU A 327 13.23 0.10 11.27
C LEU A 327 13.23 0.43 12.77
N CYS A 328 13.35 -0.59 13.62
CA CYS A 328 13.42 -0.40 15.07
C CYS A 328 14.65 0.41 15.48
N HIS A 329 15.83 0.07 14.96
CA HIS A 329 17.07 0.78 15.25
C HIS A 329 17.01 2.24 14.79
N SER A 330 16.68 2.47 13.52
CA SER A 330 16.70 3.81 12.93
C SER A 330 15.69 4.74 13.62
N THR A 331 14.47 4.26 13.87
CA THR A 331 13.45 5.06 14.57
C THR A 331 13.86 5.35 16.01
N ALA A 332 14.33 4.34 16.75
CA ALA A 332 14.81 4.52 18.12
C ALA A 332 16.01 5.47 18.18
N ASN A 333 16.94 5.36 17.23
CA ASN A 333 18.13 6.20 17.17
C ASN A 333 17.76 7.66 16.89
N SER A 334 16.87 7.92 15.95
CA SER A 334 16.36 9.27 15.67
C SER A 334 15.74 9.91 16.92
N LEU A 335 14.84 9.19 17.60
CA LEU A 335 14.22 9.67 18.84
C LEU A 335 15.25 9.83 19.98
N SER A 336 16.26 8.95 20.04
CA SER A 336 17.33 9.05 21.03
C SER A 336 18.18 10.30 20.82
N ILE A 337 18.54 10.62 19.58
CA ILE A 337 19.28 11.84 19.23
C ILE A 337 18.49 13.08 19.65
N LEU A 338 17.17 13.08 19.44
CA LEU A 338 16.27 14.17 19.84
C LEU A 338 15.99 14.22 21.35
N GLY A 339 16.48 13.26 22.14
CA GLY A 339 16.16 13.18 23.56
C GLY A 339 14.68 12.85 23.84
N GLN A 340 14.03 12.09 22.95
CA GLN A 340 12.59 11.80 22.99
C GLN A 340 12.24 10.31 23.14
N LEU A 341 13.19 9.39 22.95
CA LEU A 341 12.92 7.94 22.99
C LEU A 341 12.41 7.44 24.35
N HIS A 342 12.81 8.06 25.45
CA HIS A 342 12.37 7.68 26.80
C HIS A 342 11.05 8.36 27.22
N LEU A 343 10.48 9.22 26.36
CA LEU A 343 9.22 9.93 26.56
C LEU A 343 8.09 9.23 25.79
N ASP A 344 6.89 9.81 25.81
CA ASP A 344 5.72 9.27 25.11
C ASP A 344 5.95 9.08 23.60
N ALA A 345 6.74 9.95 22.97
CA ALA A 345 7.14 9.82 21.56
C ALA A 345 7.86 8.49 21.26
N GLY A 346 8.55 7.89 22.23
CA GLY A 346 9.21 6.59 22.07
C GLY A 346 8.34 5.39 22.38
N ARG A 347 7.13 5.58 22.93
CA ARG A 347 6.27 4.49 23.41
C ARG A 347 5.99 3.43 22.34
N ARG A 348 5.62 3.83 21.12
CA ARG A 348 5.29 2.91 20.01
C ARG A 348 6.49 2.05 19.61
N VAL A 349 7.67 2.67 19.52
CA VAL A 349 8.92 1.97 19.18
C VAL A 349 9.30 0.97 20.26
N LEU A 350 9.29 1.38 21.54
CA LEU A 350 9.61 0.49 22.64
C LEU A 350 8.62 -0.67 22.73
N MET A 351 7.32 -0.39 22.63
CA MET A 351 6.25 -1.40 22.66
C MET A 351 6.44 -2.45 21.56
N ALA A 352 6.64 -2.03 20.31
CA ALA A 352 6.73 -2.94 19.18
C ALA A 352 8.08 -3.68 19.13
N CYS A 353 9.19 -3.02 19.46
CA CYS A 353 10.53 -3.52 19.16
C CYS A 353 11.24 -4.24 20.31
N GLN A 354 10.96 -3.91 21.58
CA GLN A 354 11.78 -4.38 22.71
C GLN A 354 11.74 -5.89 22.95
N ASN A 355 10.66 -6.54 22.51
CA ASN A 355 10.40 -7.97 22.70
C ASN A 355 10.62 -8.79 21.42
N LEU A 356 11.14 -8.17 20.36
CA LEU A 356 11.51 -8.91 19.15
C LEU A 356 12.72 -9.80 19.45
N ASP A 357 12.60 -11.07 19.07
CA ASP A 357 13.71 -12.03 19.12
C ASP A 357 14.65 -11.81 17.93
N LEU A 358 15.36 -10.68 17.95
CA LEU A 358 16.33 -10.27 16.95
C LEU A 358 17.67 -9.99 17.62
N ALA A 359 18.71 -10.69 17.18
CA ALA A 359 20.05 -10.60 17.76
C ALA A 359 20.56 -9.15 17.75
N GLY A 360 21.05 -8.67 18.91
CA GLY A 360 21.62 -7.33 19.05
C GLY A 360 20.61 -6.19 19.22
N LEU A 361 19.33 -6.37 18.87
CA LEU A 361 18.35 -5.29 18.95
C LEU A 361 18.07 -4.85 20.39
N LYS A 362 17.86 -5.81 21.31
CA LYS A 362 17.60 -5.52 22.73
C LYS A 362 18.73 -4.72 23.41
N PRO A 363 20.01 -5.13 23.34
CA PRO A 363 21.09 -4.33 23.94
C PRO A 363 21.26 -2.97 23.23
N ASP A 364 20.98 -2.88 21.93
CA ASP A 364 21.01 -1.61 21.21
C ASP A 364 19.92 -0.62 21.67
N LEU A 365 18.67 -1.06 21.78
CA LEU A 365 17.57 -0.25 22.30
C LEU A 365 17.85 0.25 23.73
N LYS A 366 18.44 -0.60 24.58
CA LYS A 366 18.85 -0.21 25.93
C LYS A 366 19.90 0.91 25.91
N ARG A 367 20.89 0.80 25.01
CA ARG A 367 21.92 1.83 24.82
C ARG A 367 21.30 3.15 24.33
N LEU A 368 20.40 3.09 23.35
CA LEU A 368 19.71 4.26 22.82
C LEU A 368 18.82 4.94 23.87
N LEU A 369 18.14 4.19 24.73
CA LEU A 369 17.38 4.76 25.85
C LEU A 369 18.26 5.55 26.82
N MET A 370 19.43 5.00 27.18
CA MET A 370 20.40 5.71 28.03
C MET A 370 20.89 7.00 27.37
N MET A 371 21.21 6.95 26.07
CA MET A 371 21.63 8.13 25.31
C MET A 371 20.52 9.18 25.23
N SER A 372 19.27 8.75 25.07
CA SER A 372 18.12 9.65 25.01
C SER A 372 17.97 10.49 26.28
N ASN A 373 18.09 9.88 27.47
CA ASN A 373 18.06 10.61 28.75
C ASN A 373 19.17 11.68 28.83
N VAL A 374 20.39 11.32 28.41
CA VAL A 374 21.54 12.25 28.42
C VAL A 374 21.31 13.41 27.44
N ASN A 375 20.81 13.12 26.24
CA ASN A 375 20.54 14.13 25.22
C ASN A 375 19.42 15.07 25.66
N HIS A 376 18.37 14.55 26.27
CA HIS A 376 17.27 15.36 26.81
C HIS A 376 17.76 16.37 27.84
N TYR A 377 18.54 15.92 28.83
CA TYR A 377 19.15 16.82 29.82
C TYR A 377 20.04 17.89 29.17
N ARG A 378 20.82 17.54 28.13
CA ARG A 378 21.66 18.53 27.42
C ARG A 378 20.83 19.57 26.68
N ILE A 379 19.75 19.15 26.02
CA ILE A 379 18.87 20.05 25.27
C ILE A 379 18.20 21.03 26.23
N GLU A 380 17.63 20.55 27.34
CA GLU A 380 16.98 21.42 28.35
C GLU A 380 17.94 22.45 28.93
N ASN A 381 19.18 22.06 29.27
CA ASN A 381 20.17 22.97 29.84
C ASN A 381 20.87 23.88 28.83
N SER A 382 20.65 23.68 27.52
CA SER A 382 21.17 24.56 26.47
C SER A 382 20.20 25.67 26.05
N GLN A 383 18.95 25.61 26.54
CA GLN A 383 17.92 26.63 26.31
C GLN A 383 17.81 27.66 27.45
N VAL A 384 18.64 27.53 28.48
CA VAL A 384 18.84 28.47 29.59
C VAL A 384 20.14 29.24 29.36
#